data_AF-A0A4U5X8V7-F1
#
_entry.id   AF-A0A4U5X8V7-F1
#
_cell.length_a   1.000
_cell.length_b   1.000
_cell.length_c   1.000
_cell.angle_alpha   90.00
_cell.angle_beta   90.00
_cell.angle_gamma   90.00
#
_symmetry.space_group_name_H-M   'P 1'
#
loop_
_entity.id
_entity.type
_entity.pdbx_description
1 polymer ?
#
loop_
_entity_poly.entity_id
_entity_poly.type
_entity_poly.pdbx_seq_one_letter_code
_entity_poly.pdbx_strand_id
1 'polypeptide(L)'
;MFDRVREGWARRLHAPREQARPARGGRTGAAGRRAPNLFEAAAAYVSARVEGDQEGADEAAGWVTPEALSFGTSELACRAVLALARERDESPRTVARALLGLPDG
;
A
#
# COMPACT_ATOMS: atom_id res chain seq x y z
N MET A 1 16.37 -7.85 5.58
CA MET A 1 15.95 -8.18 4.18
C MET A 1 14.75 -7.34 3.74
N PHE A 2 13.88 -6.93 4.66
CA PHE A 2 12.76 -5.99 4.42
C PHE A 2 13.21 -4.51 4.24
N ASP A 3 14.41 -4.14 4.68
CA ASP A 3 14.92 -2.77 4.62
C ASP A 3 15.11 -2.26 3.18
N ARG A 4 15.51 -3.14 2.26
CA ARG A 4 15.73 -2.80 0.85
C ARG A 4 14.41 -2.67 0.08
N VAL A 5 13.33 -3.28 0.59
CA VAL A 5 11.97 -3.11 0.06
C VAL A 5 11.40 -1.77 0.51
N ARG A 6 11.60 -1.35 1.78
CA ARG A 6 11.18 -0.03 2.30
C ARG A 6 11.74 1.15 1.50
N GLU A 7 13.05 1.17 1.26
CA GLU A 7 13.71 2.31 0.60
C GLU A 7 13.40 2.39 -0.91
N GLY A 8 13.01 1.26 -1.51
CA GLY A 8 12.59 1.16 -2.91
C GLY A 8 11.14 1.60 -3.13
N TRP A 9 10.27 1.43 -2.13
CA TRP A 9 8.86 1.82 -2.20
C TRP A 9 8.65 3.32 -1.97
N ALA A 10 9.30 3.91 -0.97
CA ALA A 10 9.28 5.36 -0.76
C ALA A 10 9.79 6.13 -2.00
N ARG A 11 10.91 5.69 -2.59
CA ARG A 11 11.42 6.27 -3.84
C ARG A 11 10.52 6.05 -5.05
N ARG A 12 9.73 4.97 -5.12
CA ARG A 12 8.88 4.66 -6.29
C ARG A 12 7.49 5.30 -6.20
N LEU A 13 7.01 5.63 -5.00
CA LEU A 13 5.81 6.45 -4.78
C LEU A 13 6.10 7.95 -5.03
N HIS A 14 7.34 8.40 -4.79
CA HIS A 14 7.78 9.77 -5.07
C HIS A 14 8.50 9.98 -6.42
N ALA A 15 8.83 8.91 -7.15
CA ALA A 15 9.44 9.04 -8.47
C ALA A 15 8.39 9.46 -9.51
N PRO A 16 8.66 10.47 -10.36
CA PRO A 16 7.82 10.74 -11.50
C PRO A 16 7.88 9.53 -12.42
N ARG A 17 6.75 8.82 -12.51
CA ARG A 17 6.60 7.66 -13.38
C ARG A 17 6.48 8.21 -14.81
N GLU A 18 7.58 8.24 -15.56
CA GLU A 18 7.56 8.52 -17.00
C GLU A 18 6.76 7.41 -17.70
N GLN A 19 5.46 7.69 -17.88
CA GLN A 19 4.58 6.85 -18.69
C GLN A 19 4.64 7.31 -20.14
N ALA A 20 5.06 6.39 -20.99
CA ALA A 20 4.96 6.48 -22.43
C ALA A 20 3.54 6.91 -22.85
N ARG A 21 3.50 7.95 -23.68
CA ARG A 21 2.32 8.65 -24.21
C ARG A 21 1.30 7.72 -24.89
N PRO A 22 0.02 8.11 -24.86
CA PRO A 22 -0.76 8.23 -26.08
C PRO A 22 -0.91 9.71 -26.46
N ALA A 23 -0.69 9.99 -27.74
CA ALA A 23 -0.78 11.33 -28.31
C ALA A 23 -2.24 11.76 -28.48
N ARG A 24 -2.64 12.90 -27.91
CA ARG A 24 -3.36 13.99 -28.63
C ARG A 24 -3.68 15.18 -27.72
N GLY A 25 -3.42 16.38 -28.22
CA GLY A 25 -4.13 17.61 -27.84
C GLY A 25 -3.59 18.34 -26.62
N GLY A 26 -2.93 19.48 -26.86
CA GLY A 26 -2.35 20.30 -25.81
C GLY A 26 -3.37 20.94 -24.85
N ARG A 27 -2.87 21.24 -23.66
CA ARG A 27 -3.10 22.48 -22.90
C ARG A 27 -2.08 22.51 -21.75
N THR A 28 -1.24 23.53 -21.77
CA THR A 28 -0.36 23.96 -20.69
C THR A 28 -1.18 24.39 -19.48
N GLY A 29 -0.89 23.84 -18.30
CA GLY A 29 -1.46 24.30 -17.03
C GLY A 29 -1.44 23.19 -16.00
N ALA A 30 -0.54 23.31 -15.01
CA ALA A 30 -0.40 22.49 -13.81
C ALA A 30 -0.62 20.97 -13.98
N ALA A 31 0.45 20.19 -13.88
CA ALA A 31 0.34 18.75 -13.63
C ALA A 31 -0.36 18.56 -12.27
N GLY A 32 -1.70 18.55 -12.30
CA GLY A 32 -2.53 18.27 -11.16
C GLY A 32 -2.13 16.90 -10.66
N ARG A 33 -1.49 16.88 -9.48
CA ARG A 33 -1.12 15.68 -8.75
C ARG A 33 -2.39 14.83 -8.67
N ARG A 34 -2.45 13.79 -9.51
CA ARG A 34 -3.65 12.95 -9.63
C ARG A 34 -3.99 12.47 -8.23
N ALA A 35 -5.23 12.63 -7.81
CA ALA A 35 -5.66 12.13 -6.51
C ALA A 35 -5.23 10.67 -6.37
N PRO A 36 -4.46 10.32 -5.31
CA PRO A 36 -3.94 8.98 -5.15
C PRO A 36 -5.10 7.98 -5.14
N ASN A 37 -4.91 6.85 -5.82
CA ASN A 37 -5.96 5.84 -5.87
C ASN A 37 -6.09 5.16 -4.50
N LEU A 38 -7.21 4.46 -4.28
CA LEU A 38 -7.47 3.85 -2.99
C LEU A 38 -6.37 2.88 -2.51
N PHE A 39 -5.80 2.09 -3.42
CA PHE A 39 -4.75 1.15 -3.06
C PHE A 39 -3.43 1.87 -2.73
N GLU A 40 -3.17 3.03 -3.33
CA GLU A 40 -2.04 3.90 -2.96
C GLU A 40 -2.23 4.48 -1.56
N ALA A 41 -3.44 4.95 -1.22
CA ALA A 41 -3.75 5.43 0.12
C ALA A 41 -3.60 4.33 1.17
N ALA A 42 -4.11 3.12 0.91
CA ALA A 42 -3.97 1.98 1.82
C ALA A 42 -2.51 1.55 1.99
N ALA A 43 -1.72 1.53 0.92
CA ALA A 43 -0.31 1.18 0.98
C ALA A 43 0.50 2.22 1.78
N ALA A 44 0.26 3.52 1.54
CA ALA A 44 0.89 4.60 2.29
C ALA A 44 0.50 4.56 3.77
N TYR A 45 -0.80 4.43 4.07
CA TYR A 45 -1.32 4.35 5.43
C TYR A 45 -0.71 3.19 6.22
N VAL A 46 -0.73 1.96 5.68
CA VAL A 46 -0.19 0.79 6.39
C VAL A 46 1.32 0.88 6.58
N SER A 47 2.05 1.40 5.59
CA SER A 47 3.51 1.56 5.70
C SER A 47 3.87 2.57 6.78
N ALA A 48 3.22 3.74 6.79
CA ALA A 48 3.42 4.77 7.80
C ALA A 48 3.10 4.25 9.21
N ARG A 49 1.99 3.51 9.37
CA ARG A 49 1.62 2.87 10.64
C ARG A 49 2.65 1.85 11.12
N VAL A 50 3.23 1.05 10.23
CA VAL A 50 4.30 0.09 10.56
C VAL A 50 5.61 0.80 10.92
N GLU A 51 5.88 1.94 10.30
CA GLU A 51 7.07 2.77 10.56
C GLU A 51 6.92 3.68 11.79
N GLY A 52 5.72 3.77 12.37
CA GLY A 52 5.42 4.66 13.49
C GLY A 52 5.25 6.13 13.08
N ASP A 53 5.15 6.40 11.78
CA ASP A 53 4.88 7.73 11.22
C ASP A 53 3.38 8.04 11.30
N GLN A 54 2.98 8.60 12.42
CA GLN A 54 1.58 8.93 12.66
C GLN A 54 1.10 10.09 11.76
N GLU A 55 1.97 11.05 11.46
CA GLU A 55 1.62 12.19 10.59
C GLU A 55 1.39 11.74 9.15
N GLY A 56 2.27 10.89 8.61
CA GLY A 56 2.09 10.29 7.28
C GLY A 56 0.86 9.36 7.21
N ALA A 57 0.54 8.66 8.30
CA ALA A 57 -0.68 7.86 8.37
C ALA A 57 -1.94 8.74 8.31
N ASP A 58 -1.97 9.84 9.07
CA ASP A 58 -3.10 10.77 9.08
C ASP A 58 -3.25 11.49 7.72
N GLU A 59 -2.14 11.85 7.06
CA GLU A 59 -2.14 12.38 5.69
C GLU A 59 -2.76 11.38 4.71
N ALA A 60 -2.28 10.13 4.69
CA ALA A 60 -2.77 9.09 3.79
C ALA A 60 -4.24 8.75 4.03
N ALA A 61 -4.69 8.77 5.29
CA ALA A 61 -6.09 8.57 5.63
C ALA A 61 -7.00 9.67 5.07
N GLY A 62 -6.49 10.90 4.93
CA GLY A 62 -7.21 12.02 4.33
C GLY A 62 -7.37 11.96 2.81
N TRP A 63 -6.68 11.03 2.12
CA TRP A 63 -6.74 10.91 0.67
C TRP A 63 -8.03 10.28 0.14
N VAL A 64 -8.71 9.49 0.97
CA VAL A 64 -9.89 8.71 0.60
C VAL A 64 -10.92 8.70 1.73
N THR A 65 -12.13 8.20 1.48
CA THR A 65 -13.10 8.03 2.57
C THR A 65 -12.66 6.92 3.53
N PRO A 66 -13.09 6.95 4.81
CA PRO A 66 -12.78 5.90 5.77
C PRO A 66 -13.19 4.50 5.30
N GLU A 67 -14.33 4.37 4.64
CA GLU A 67 -14.84 3.09 4.11
C GLU A 67 -13.94 2.57 2.99
N ALA A 68 -13.49 3.47 2.13
CA ALA A 68 -12.57 3.14 1.06
C ALA A 68 -11.24 2.67 1.68
N LEU A 69 -10.67 3.42 2.63
CA LEU A 69 -9.43 3.04 3.31
C LEU A 69 -9.54 1.65 3.95
N SER A 70 -10.63 1.39 4.68
CA SER A 70 -10.92 0.09 5.31
C SER A 70 -10.93 -1.06 4.29
N PHE A 71 -11.59 -0.87 3.15
CA PHE A 71 -11.57 -1.82 2.05
C PHE A 71 -10.14 -2.05 1.53
N GLY A 72 -9.41 -0.97 1.25
CA GLY A 72 -8.04 -1.05 0.75
C GLY A 72 -7.10 -1.78 1.72
N THR A 73 -7.21 -1.53 3.02
CA THR A 73 -6.41 -2.21 4.06
C THR A 73 -6.77 -3.68 4.20
N SER A 74 -8.06 -4.02 4.09
CA SER A 74 -8.52 -5.41 4.14
C SER A 74 -8.01 -6.22 2.95
N GLU A 75 -8.08 -5.66 1.75
CA GLU A 75 -7.52 -6.27 0.54
C GLU A 75 -6.00 -6.42 0.61
N LEU A 76 -5.29 -5.42 1.14
CA LEU A 76 -3.84 -5.50 1.35
C LEU A 76 -3.49 -6.64 2.32
N ALA A 77 -4.25 -6.79 3.41
CA ALA A 77 -4.06 -7.89 4.36
C ALA A 77 -4.29 -9.27 3.70
N CYS A 78 -5.36 -9.44 2.93
CA CYS A 78 -5.62 -10.67 2.18
C CYS A 78 -4.46 -11.03 1.23
N ARG A 79 -3.97 -10.05 0.46
CA ARG A 79 -2.85 -10.26 -0.47
C ARG A 79 -1.56 -10.59 0.27
N ALA A 80 -1.27 -9.93 1.39
CA ALA A 80 -0.09 -10.20 2.20
C ALA A 80 -0.11 -11.62 2.77
N VAL A 81 -1.25 -12.06 3.32
CA VAL A 81 -1.41 -13.42 3.84
C VAL A 81 -1.24 -14.46 2.73
N LEU A 82 -1.85 -14.26 1.57
CA LEU A 82 -1.72 -15.17 0.43
C LEU A 82 -0.28 -15.27 -0.08
N ALA A 83 0.44 -14.15 -0.15
CA ALA A 83 1.85 -14.13 -0.53
C ALA A 83 2.70 -14.90 0.48
N LEU A 84 2.56 -14.58 1.77
CA LEU A 84 3.31 -15.23 2.85
C LEU A 84 3.01 -16.73 2.97
N ALA A 85 1.76 -17.14 2.80
CA ALA A 85 1.36 -18.55 2.79
C ALA A 85 2.11 -19.35 1.71
N ARG A 86 2.21 -18.78 0.50
CA ARG A 86 2.96 -19.39 -0.60
C ARG A 86 4.47 -19.42 -0.33
N GLU A 87 5.02 -18.37 0.26
CA GLU A 87 6.44 -18.30 0.61
C GLU A 87 6.84 -19.32 1.69
N ARG A 88 5.91 -19.64 2.60
CA ARG A 88 6.13 -20.56 3.73
C ARG A 88 5.68 -21.99 3.48
N ASP A 89 5.03 -22.25 2.35
CA ASP A 89 4.32 -23.51 2.07
C ASP A 89 3.31 -23.88 3.19
N GLU A 90 2.64 -22.86 3.72
CA GLU A 90 1.67 -23.00 4.82
C GLU A 90 0.26 -22.62 4.36
N SER A 91 -0.76 -23.06 5.11
CA SER A 91 -2.13 -22.61 4.86
C SER A 91 -2.28 -21.11 5.20
N PRO A 92 -3.10 -20.34 4.45
CA PRO A 92 -3.42 -18.96 4.79
C PRO A 92 -3.95 -18.77 6.22
N ARG A 93 -4.68 -19.77 6.73
CA ARG A 93 -5.20 -19.78 8.11
C ARG A 93 -4.07 -19.83 9.13
N THR A 94 -3.09 -20.71 8.93
CA THR A 94 -1.91 -20.83 9.81
C THR A 94 -1.14 -19.51 9.84
N VAL A 95 -0.83 -18.94 8.66
CA VAL A 95 -0.12 -17.66 8.56
C VAL A 95 -0.87 -16.52 9.23
N ALA A 96 -2.18 -16.38 8.99
CA ALA A 96 -2.98 -15.31 9.60
C ALA A 96 -3.01 -15.43 11.14
N ARG A 97 -3.13 -16.64 11.67
CA ARG A 97 -3.10 -16.89 13.13
C ARG A 97 -1.72 -16.56 13.72
N ALA A 98 -0.65 -17.01 13.06
CA ALA A 98 0.73 -16.74 13.48
C ALA A 98 1.05 -15.23 13.49
N LEU A 99 0.62 -14.48 12.47
CA LEU A 99 0.80 -13.01 12.42
C LEU A 99 0.10 -12.28 13.57
N LEU A 100 -0.97 -12.86 14.11
CA LEU A 100 -1.74 -12.32 15.24
C LEU A 100 -1.33 -12.93 16.59
N GLY A 101 -0.30 -13.79 16.64
CA GLY A 101 0.14 -14.46 17.87
C GLY A 101 -0.89 -15.44 18.45
N LEU A 102 -1.80 -15.96 17.63
CA LEU A 102 -2.81 -16.93 18.03
C LEU A 102 -2.25 -18.36 17.98
N PRO A 103 -2.70 -19.28 18.86
CA PRO A 103 -2.23 -20.66 18.85
C PRO A 103 -2.61 -21.38 17.55
N ASP A 104 -1.80 -22.35 17.13
CA ASP A 104 -2.15 -23.22 16.01
C ASP A 104 -3.39 -24.07 16.38
N GLY A 105 -4.29 -24.24 15.41
CA GLY A 105 -5.57 -24.92 15.59
C GLY A 105 -5.50 -26.39 15.22
#